data_AF-A0A1X4HUD2-F1
#
_entry.id   AF-A0A1X4HUD2-F1
#
_cell.length_a   1.000
_cell.length_b   1.000
_cell.length_c   1.000
_cell.angle_alpha   90.00
_cell.angle_beta   90.00
_cell.angle_gamma   90.00
#
_symmetry.space_group_name_H-M   'P 1'
#
loop_
_entity.id
_entity.type
_entity.pdbx_description
1 polymer ?
#
loop_
_entity_poly.entity_id
_entity_poly.type
_entity_poly.pdbx_seq_one_letter_code
_entity_poly.pdbx_strand_id
1 'polypeptide(L)'
;MPHHRAILEGTDWASLATVCGTGGSLPTTLARFIDPDPVVRTAAVDDALREVTHQNTIYEATVPVACYVAAVLHHPVIAAGDSGTDAGMPPHRPTVVRLLEWLGDTAYDADDECVAISERHCGEGFLDEDREMRAFRELRPALFSAVRPLLDHDDAQVREAAFVAAVPLAEHPALATHRAELVGHARRLLATGTDRHHRDRALDAMKAWGHDTGDLENADDIAARERYARLKAERDSWWAAGGTGGYSESPPF
;
A
#
# COMPACT_ATOMS: atom_id res chain seq x y z
N MET A 1 -1.52 5.00 -18.73
CA MET A 1 -1.47 3.56 -18.41
C MET A 1 -2.00 2.75 -19.58
N PRO A 2 -1.43 1.57 -19.88
CA PRO A 2 -2.02 0.63 -20.85
C PRO A 2 -3.40 0.16 -20.41
N HIS A 3 -4.20 -0.33 -21.36
CA HIS A 3 -5.50 -0.94 -21.06
C HIS A 3 -5.31 -2.27 -20.31
N HIS A 4 -6.16 -2.57 -19.33
CA HIS A 4 -6.00 -3.75 -18.45
C HIS A 4 -5.83 -5.09 -19.21
N ARG A 5 -6.56 -5.30 -20.32
CA ARG A 5 -6.39 -6.48 -21.18
C ARG A 5 -5.00 -6.60 -21.81
N ALA A 6 -4.43 -5.48 -22.26
CA ALA A 6 -3.10 -5.48 -22.86
C ALA A 6 -2.02 -5.85 -21.84
N ILE A 7 -2.22 -5.54 -20.55
CA ILE A 7 -1.33 -5.96 -19.46
C ILE A 7 -1.45 -7.48 -19.26
N LEU A 8 -2.67 -8.03 -19.22
CA LEU A 8 -2.88 -9.47 -19.08
C LEU A 8 -2.25 -10.27 -20.22
N GLU A 9 -2.40 -9.81 -21.45
CA GLU A 9 -1.95 -10.53 -22.66
C GLU A 9 -0.47 -10.27 -22.98
N GLY A 10 0.05 -9.10 -22.62
CA GLY A 10 1.40 -8.65 -22.97
C GLY A 10 2.49 -8.98 -21.95
N THR A 11 2.12 -9.46 -20.77
CA THR A 11 3.04 -9.86 -19.71
C THR A 11 3.28 -11.37 -19.75
N ASP A 12 4.54 -11.80 -19.67
CA ASP A 12 4.90 -13.23 -19.57
C ASP A 12 4.78 -13.71 -18.12
N TRP A 13 3.54 -13.85 -17.64
CA TRP A 13 3.27 -14.16 -16.23
C TRP A 13 3.91 -15.45 -15.73
N ALA A 14 4.11 -16.43 -16.61
CA ALA A 14 4.68 -17.73 -16.24
C ALA A 14 6.17 -17.65 -15.90
N SER A 15 6.89 -16.61 -16.36
CA SER A 15 8.30 -16.40 -16.01
C SER A 15 8.49 -15.55 -14.74
N LEU A 16 7.46 -14.86 -14.28
CA LEU A 16 7.56 -13.96 -13.13
C LEU A 16 7.47 -14.72 -11.80
N ALA A 17 8.47 -14.52 -10.95
CA ALA A 17 8.47 -15.04 -9.60
C ALA A 17 7.36 -14.42 -8.72
N THR A 18 6.80 -15.25 -7.86
CA THR A 18 5.83 -14.89 -6.81
C THR A 18 6.25 -15.51 -5.48
N VAL A 19 5.58 -15.16 -4.38
CA VAL A 19 5.83 -15.86 -3.10
C VAL A 19 5.45 -17.35 -3.19
N CYS A 20 4.56 -17.70 -4.11
CA CYS A 20 4.03 -19.07 -4.28
C CYS A 20 4.71 -19.86 -5.41
N GLY A 21 5.74 -19.31 -6.06
CA GLY A 21 6.41 -19.94 -7.21
C GLY A 21 6.44 -19.00 -8.42
N THR A 22 5.63 -19.29 -9.43
CA THR A 22 5.52 -18.45 -10.64
C THR A 22 4.10 -17.93 -10.85
N GLY A 23 3.97 -16.80 -11.53
CA GLY A 23 2.72 -16.08 -11.71
C GLY A 23 1.77 -16.66 -12.76
N GLY A 24 1.96 -17.90 -13.21
CA GLY A 24 1.17 -18.49 -14.32
C GLY A 24 -0.35 -18.52 -14.09
N SER A 25 -0.80 -18.52 -12.83
CA SER A 25 -2.22 -18.43 -12.44
C SER A 25 -2.77 -17.00 -12.46
N LEU A 26 -1.92 -15.98 -12.30
CA LEU A 26 -2.32 -14.59 -12.12
C LEU A 26 -3.24 -14.07 -13.23
N PRO A 27 -3.05 -14.35 -14.54
CA PRO A 27 -3.93 -13.81 -15.57
C PRO A 27 -5.39 -14.21 -15.40
N THR A 28 -5.61 -15.46 -14.98
CA THR A 28 -6.96 -16.00 -14.77
C THR A 28 -7.61 -15.37 -13.54
N THR A 29 -6.84 -15.19 -12.47
CA THR A 29 -7.33 -14.59 -11.22
C THR A 29 -7.57 -13.08 -11.39
N LEU A 30 -6.63 -12.35 -11.99
CA LEU A 30 -6.76 -10.91 -12.25
C LEU A 30 -7.95 -10.59 -13.16
N ALA A 31 -8.21 -11.39 -14.20
CA ALA A 31 -9.39 -11.21 -15.05
C ALA A 31 -10.72 -11.23 -14.27
N ARG A 32 -10.78 -11.90 -13.12
CA ARG A 32 -11.95 -11.96 -12.24
C ARG A 32 -12.13 -10.72 -11.36
N PHE A 33 -11.18 -9.78 -11.34
CA PHE A 33 -11.36 -8.50 -10.61
C PHE A 33 -12.53 -7.70 -11.16
N ILE A 34 -12.85 -7.87 -12.44
CA ILE A 34 -13.95 -7.17 -13.12
C ILE A 34 -15.15 -8.07 -13.38
N ASP A 35 -15.22 -9.24 -12.74
CA ASP A 35 -16.40 -10.10 -12.78
C ASP A 35 -17.62 -9.35 -12.22
N PRO A 36 -18.83 -9.46 -12.79
CA PRO A 36 -20.02 -8.80 -12.24
C PRO A 36 -20.40 -9.28 -10.83
N ASP A 37 -20.03 -10.49 -10.42
CA ASP A 37 -20.32 -11.03 -9.08
C ASP A 37 -19.33 -10.50 -8.02
N PRO A 38 -19.78 -9.75 -7.01
CA PRO A 38 -18.91 -9.23 -5.94
C PRO A 38 -18.20 -10.31 -5.12
N VAL A 39 -18.78 -11.51 -5.00
CA VAL A 39 -18.15 -12.64 -4.29
C VAL A 39 -16.96 -13.16 -5.10
N VAL A 40 -17.13 -13.30 -6.41
CA VAL A 40 -16.05 -13.71 -7.33
C VAL A 40 -14.93 -12.68 -7.34
N ARG A 41 -15.26 -11.38 -7.40
CA ARG A 41 -14.26 -10.30 -7.30
C ARG A 41 -13.51 -10.37 -5.98
N THR A 42 -14.25 -10.52 -4.87
CA THR A 42 -13.66 -10.50 -3.53
C THR A 42 -12.63 -11.59 -3.38
N ALA A 43 -12.99 -12.83 -3.74
CA ALA A 43 -12.10 -13.98 -3.70
C ALA A 43 -10.89 -13.82 -4.63
N ALA A 44 -11.12 -13.31 -5.85
CA ALA A 44 -10.04 -13.08 -6.80
C ALA A 44 -9.01 -12.06 -6.28
N VAL A 45 -9.47 -10.97 -5.66
CA VAL A 45 -8.60 -9.96 -5.03
C VAL A 45 -7.78 -10.59 -3.91
N ASP A 46 -8.40 -11.37 -3.01
CA ASP A 46 -7.64 -12.05 -1.95
C ASP A 46 -6.58 -13.01 -2.50
N ASP A 47 -6.95 -13.81 -3.50
CA ASP A 47 -6.06 -14.81 -4.08
C ASP A 47 -4.86 -14.18 -4.79
N ALA A 48 -5.11 -13.20 -5.68
CA ALA A 48 -4.06 -12.58 -6.48
C ALA A 48 -3.12 -11.72 -5.63
N LEU A 49 -3.67 -10.91 -4.72
CA LEU A 49 -2.85 -9.97 -3.95
C LEU A 49 -1.98 -10.70 -2.92
N ARG A 50 -2.47 -11.79 -2.32
CA ARG A 50 -1.67 -12.66 -1.45
C ARG A 50 -0.53 -13.35 -2.20
N GLU A 51 -0.70 -13.63 -3.49
CA GLU A 51 0.33 -14.28 -4.31
C GLU A 51 1.53 -13.34 -4.58
N VAL A 52 1.32 -12.02 -4.59
CA VAL A 52 2.34 -11.03 -4.97
C VAL A 52 2.77 -10.12 -3.81
N THR A 53 2.37 -10.44 -2.57
CA THR A 53 2.72 -9.66 -1.39
C THR A 53 3.07 -10.58 -0.22
N HIS A 54 4.29 -10.44 0.28
CA HIS A 54 4.74 -11.13 1.49
C HIS A 54 5.96 -10.41 2.09
N GLN A 55 5.95 -10.22 3.42
CA GLN A 55 7.08 -9.66 4.20
C GLN A 55 7.73 -8.42 3.57
N ASN A 56 6.93 -7.45 3.14
CA ASN A 56 7.38 -6.18 2.57
C ASN A 56 8.32 -6.35 1.35
N THR A 57 8.19 -7.48 0.64
CA THR A 57 9.02 -7.80 -0.53
C THR A 57 8.26 -7.48 -1.81
N ILE A 58 8.92 -6.80 -2.74
CA ILE A 58 8.43 -6.57 -4.09
C ILE A 58 8.92 -7.72 -4.98
N TYR A 59 8.00 -8.53 -5.48
CA TYR A 59 8.30 -9.64 -6.38
C TYR A 59 8.24 -9.18 -7.84
N GLU A 60 8.81 -9.98 -8.74
CA GLU A 60 8.76 -9.74 -10.20
C GLU A 60 7.30 -9.56 -10.69
N ALA A 61 6.37 -10.35 -10.15
CA ALA A 61 4.95 -10.24 -10.47
C ALA A 61 4.24 -9.02 -9.82
N THR A 62 4.78 -8.44 -8.75
CA THR A 62 4.15 -7.30 -8.05
C THR A 62 4.02 -6.08 -8.96
N VAL A 63 5.04 -5.81 -9.78
CA VAL A 63 5.10 -4.67 -10.71
C VAL A 63 3.96 -4.70 -11.76
N PRO A 64 3.78 -5.79 -12.55
CA PRO A 64 2.67 -5.87 -13.50
C PRO A 64 1.30 -5.99 -12.81
N VAL A 65 1.19 -6.59 -11.62
CA VAL A 65 -0.07 -6.55 -10.85
C VAL A 65 -0.42 -5.10 -10.47
N ALA A 66 0.55 -4.30 -10.02
CA ALA A 66 0.30 -2.88 -9.70
C ALA A 66 -0.16 -2.09 -10.93
N CYS A 67 0.42 -2.36 -12.10
CA CYS A 67 -0.04 -1.79 -13.37
C CYS A 67 -1.48 -2.21 -13.69
N TYR A 68 -1.80 -3.49 -13.52
CA TYR A 68 -3.16 -4.01 -13.76
C TYR A 68 -4.17 -3.37 -12.82
N VAL A 69 -3.87 -3.31 -11.51
CA VAL A 69 -4.69 -2.65 -10.49
C VAL A 69 -4.97 -1.21 -10.89
N ALA A 70 -3.93 -0.43 -11.19
CA ALA A 70 -4.07 0.95 -11.64
C ALA A 70 -4.97 1.09 -12.90
N ALA A 71 -4.91 0.12 -13.83
CA ALA A 71 -5.72 0.12 -15.03
C ALA A 71 -7.20 -0.23 -14.79
N VAL A 72 -7.54 -0.91 -13.68
CA VAL A 72 -8.93 -1.31 -13.37
C VAL A 72 -9.60 -0.44 -12.30
N LEU A 73 -8.88 0.45 -11.61
CA LEU A 73 -9.44 1.36 -10.60
C LEU A 73 -10.67 2.14 -11.10
N HIS A 74 -10.68 2.51 -12.38
CA HIS A 74 -11.76 3.27 -13.03
C HIS A 74 -12.72 2.39 -13.85
N HIS A 75 -12.59 1.06 -13.78
CA HIS A 75 -13.47 0.16 -14.50
C HIS A 75 -14.90 0.27 -13.94
N PRO A 76 -15.96 0.32 -14.77
CA PRO A 76 -17.33 0.56 -14.29
C PRO A 76 -17.80 -0.41 -13.18
N VAL A 77 -17.41 -1.68 -13.26
CA VAL A 77 -17.74 -2.69 -12.25
C VAL A 77 -17.05 -2.41 -10.90
N ILE A 78 -15.85 -1.85 -10.93
CA ILE A 78 -15.09 -1.47 -9.73
C ILE A 78 -15.62 -0.15 -9.16
N ALA A 79 -15.91 0.81 -10.04
CA ALA A 79 -16.37 2.16 -9.68
C ALA A 79 -17.84 2.21 -9.20
N ALA A 80 -18.69 1.30 -9.67
CA ALA A 80 -20.11 1.26 -9.27
C ALA A 80 -20.31 0.94 -7.77
N GLY A 81 -19.26 0.47 -7.08
CA GLY A 81 -19.33 0.01 -5.70
C GLY A 81 -20.19 -1.26 -5.57
N ASP A 82 -19.91 -2.04 -4.54
CA ASP A 82 -20.69 -3.24 -4.19
C ASP A 82 -22.04 -2.80 -3.58
N SER A 83 -22.89 -2.18 -4.40
CA SER A 83 -24.18 -1.57 -4.00
C SER A 83 -25.28 -2.60 -3.67
N GLY A 84 -24.94 -3.88 -3.62
CA GLY A 84 -25.82 -4.96 -3.18
C GLY A 84 -25.91 -4.99 -1.66
N THR A 85 -26.85 -4.27 -1.07
CA THR A 85 -27.26 -4.48 0.32
C THR A 85 -28.08 -5.77 0.39
N ASP A 86 -27.41 -6.92 0.37
CA ASP A 86 -28.10 -8.18 0.64
C ASP A 86 -28.49 -8.20 2.11
N ALA A 87 -29.80 -8.19 2.38
CA ALA A 87 -30.36 -8.01 3.71
C ALA A 87 -29.93 -9.18 4.62
N GLY A 88 -28.88 -8.95 5.43
CA GLY A 88 -28.34 -9.92 6.38
C GLY A 88 -26.84 -10.12 6.34
N MET A 89 -26.14 -9.61 5.32
CA MET A 89 -24.68 -9.63 5.27
C MET A 89 -24.09 -8.29 5.74
N PRO A 90 -22.94 -8.29 6.45
CA PRO A 90 -22.20 -7.05 6.71
C PRO A 90 -21.92 -6.34 5.38
N PRO A 91 -21.95 -5.00 5.33
CA PRO A 91 -21.64 -4.26 4.11
C PRO A 91 -20.26 -4.70 3.59
N HIS A 92 -20.21 -5.17 2.35
CA HIS A 92 -18.96 -5.51 1.69
C HIS A 92 -18.12 -4.25 1.54
N ARG A 93 -16.84 -4.33 1.92
CA ARG A 93 -15.89 -3.25 1.68
C ARG A 93 -15.74 -3.07 0.16
N PRO A 94 -15.93 -1.86 -0.39
CA PRO A 94 -15.89 -1.69 -1.84
C PRO A 94 -14.59 -2.22 -2.43
N THR A 95 -14.69 -3.00 -3.52
CA THR A 95 -13.52 -3.59 -4.18
C THR A 95 -12.44 -2.54 -4.49
N VAL A 96 -12.82 -1.33 -4.92
CA VAL A 96 -11.89 -0.22 -5.16
C VAL A 96 -11.08 0.17 -3.92
N VAL A 97 -11.67 0.15 -2.72
CA VAL A 97 -10.97 0.50 -1.47
C VAL A 97 -9.89 -0.53 -1.20
N ARG A 98 -10.19 -1.82 -1.35
CA ARG A 98 -9.21 -2.90 -1.14
C ARG A 98 -8.03 -2.82 -2.10
N LEU A 99 -8.30 -2.48 -3.37
CA LEU A 99 -7.26 -2.29 -4.38
C LEU A 99 -6.36 -1.08 -4.05
N LEU A 100 -6.95 0.02 -3.58
CA LEU A 100 -6.22 1.21 -3.16
C LEU A 100 -5.35 0.95 -1.93
N GLU A 101 -5.88 0.25 -0.93
CA GLU A 101 -5.12 -0.12 0.27
C GLU A 101 -3.93 -0.99 -0.08
N TRP A 102 -4.12 -2.05 -0.87
CA TRP A 102 -3.02 -2.88 -1.31
C TRP A 102 -1.97 -2.09 -2.08
N LEU A 103 -2.40 -1.19 -2.97
CA LEU A 103 -1.47 -0.34 -3.72
C LEU A 103 -0.71 0.61 -2.80
N GLY A 104 -1.37 1.15 -1.77
CA GLY A 104 -0.76 2.02 -0.76
C GLY A 104 0.22 1.29 0.13
N ASP A 105 -0.12 0.10 0.61
CA ASP A 105 0.76 -0.74 1.41
C ASP A 105 2.00 -1.16 0.59
N THR A 106 1.79 -1.62 -0.65
CA THR A 106 2.91 -1.98 -1.55
C THR A 106 3.78 -0.76 -1.87
N ALA A 107 3.18 0.41 -2.06
CA ALA A 107 3.93 1.64 -2.29
C ALA A 107 4.70 2.11 -1.05
N TYR A 108 4.17 1.85 0.14
CA TYR A 108 4.85 2.11 1.39
C TYR A 108 6.03 1.15 1.62
N ASP A 109 5.87 -0.13 1.30
CA ASP A 109 6.98 -1.09 1.31
C ASP A 109 8.13 -0.69 0.36
N ALA A 110 7.80 0.13 -0.65
CA ALA A 110 8.73 0.69 -1.62
C ALA A 110 9.07 2.17 -1.40
N ASP A 111 8.77 2.75 -0.23
CA ASP A 111 9.01 4.16 0.06
C ASP A 111 10.49 4.49 0.32
N ASP A 112 10.80 5.77 0.43
CA ASP A 112 12.18 6.25 0.62
C ASP A 112 12.78 5.81 1.97
N GLU A 113 11.97 5.62 3.03
CA GLU A 113 12.45 5.15 4.32
C GLU A 113 12.82 3.66 4.29
N CYS A 114 11.96 2.82 3.70
CA CYS A 114 12.19 1.40 3.47
C CYS A 114 13.47 1.17 2.67
N VAL A 115 13.69 1.94 1.59
CA VAL A 115 14.94 1.87 0.82
C VAL A 115 16.15 2.28 1.66
N ALA A 116 16.07 3.38 2.40
CA ALA A 116 17.16 3.84 3.25
C ALA A 116 17.49 2.82 4.36
N ILE A 117 16.51 2.08 4.86
CA ILE A 117 16.72 0.95 5.78
C ILE A 117 17.44 -0.19 5.07
N SER A 118 16.98 -0.61 3.89
CA SER A 118 17.61 -1.69 3.13
C SER A 118 19.05 -1.38 2.73
N GLU A 119 19.34 -0.18 2.26
CA GLU A 119 20.70 0.28 1.94
C GLU A 119 21.65 0.22 3.14
N ARG A 120 21.16 0.53 4.36
CA ARG A 120 21.97 0.42 5.59
C ARG A 120 22.33 -1.04 5.93
N HIS A 121 21.51 -2.00 5.54
CA HIS A 121 21.73 -3.42 5.86
C HIS A 121 22.45 -4.19 4.75
N CYS A 122 22.17 -3.85 3.48
CA CYS A 122 22.68 -4.55 2.30
C CYS A 122 23.84 -3.83 1.61
N GLY A 123 24.07 -2.55 1.92
CA GLY A 123 25.14 -1.73 1.34
C GLY A 123 24.65 -0.75 0.26
N GLU A 124 25.55 0.17 -0.10
CA GLU A 124 25.35 1.10 -1.21
C GLU A 124 25.19 0.31 -2.51
N GLY A 125 24.09 0.56 -3.25
CA GLY A 125 23.76 -0.19 -4.47
C GLY A 125 22.65 -1.24 -4.31
N PHE A 126 21.97 -1.31 -3.16
CA PHE A 126 20.79 -2.17 -2.97
C PHE A 126 19.78 -2.02 -4.12
N LEU A 127 19.46 -0.78 -4.51
CA LEU A 127 18.56 -0.53 -5.62
C LEU A 127 19.12 -0.91 -6.99
N ASP A 128 20.42 -1.14 -7.18
CA ASP A 128 21.00 -1.67 -8.42
C ASP A 128 20.86 -3.20 -8.51
N GLU A 129 20.83 -3.86 -7.36
CA GLU A 129 20.65 -5.31 -7.23
C GLU A 129 19.17 -5.70 -7.22
N ASP A 130 18.32 -4.94 -6.52
CA ASP A 130 16.87 -5.15 -6.45
C ASP A 130 16.15 -4.42 -7.59
N ARG A 131 15.94 -5.15 -8.69
CA ARG A 131 15.37 -4.58 -9.92
C ARG A 131 13.88 -4.34 -9.79
N GLU A 132 13.20 -5.16 -9.01
CA GLU A 132 11.76 -5.17 -8.80
C GLU A 132 11.35 -3.95 -7.98
N MET A 133 12.08 -3.67 -6.89
CA MET A 133 11.93 -2.46 -6.09
C MET A 133 12.12 -1.20 -6.93
N ARG A 134 13.20 -1.15 -7.73
CA ARG A 134 13.48 -0.03 -8.63
C ARG A 134 12.35 0.17 -9.64
N ALA A 135 11.92 -0.91 -10.31
CA ALA A 135 10.86 -0.86 -11.30
C ALA A 135 9.53 -0.38 -10.72
N PHE A 136 9.16 -0.84 -9.52
CA PHE A 136 7.97 -0.35 -8.83
C PHE A 136 8.07 1.15 -8.53
N ARG A 137 9.22 1.61 -8.02
CA ARG A 137 9.45 3.02 -7.68
C ARG A 137 9.39 3.93 -8.91
N GLU A 138 9.82 3.45 -10.08
CA GLU A 138 9.72 4.15 -11.37
C GLU A 138 8.27 4.26 -11.88
N LEU A 139 7.38 3.34 -11.48
CA LEU A 139 5.96 3.39 -11.86
C LEU A 139 5.15 4.41 -11.05
N ARG A 140 5.69 4.95 -9.94
CA ARG A 140 4.96 5.85 -9.03
C ARG A 140 4.20 6.98 -9.73
N PRO A 141 4.76 7.72 -10.72
CA PRO A 141 4.02 8.74 -11.47
C PRO A 141 2.76 8.21 -12.17
N ALA A 142 2.86 7.03 -12.78
CA ALA A 142 1.77 6.46 -13.53
C ALA A 142 0.70 5.83 -12.62
N LEU A 143 1.11 5.24 -11.49
CA LEU A 143 0.19 4.79 -10.44
C LEU A 143 -0.54 5.98 -9.80
N PHE A 144 0.19 7.06 -9.47
CA PHE A 144 -0.39 8.28 -8.92
C PHE A 144 -1.41 8.89 -9.88
N SER A 145 -1.13 8.91 -11.19
CA SER A 145 -2.09 9.38 -12.19
C SER A 145 -3.40 8.58 -12.19
N ALA A 146 -3.37 7.30 -11.83
CA ALA A 146 -4.57 6.47 -11.71
C ALA A 146 -5.30 6.69 -10.38
N VAL A 147 -4.58 6.91 -9.28
CA VAL A 147 -5.15 7.14 -7.95
C VAL A 147 -5.73 8.54 -7.80
N ARG A 148 -5.08 9.55 -8.36
CA ARG A 148 -5.39 10.98 -8.14
C ARG A 148 -6.88 11.34 -8.31
N PRO A 149 -7.62 10.89 -9.35
CA PRO A 149 -9.03 11.25 -9.50
C PRO A 149 -9.92 10.74 -8.35
N LEU A 150 -9.48 9.72 -7.61
CA LEU A 150 -10.22 9.13 -6.49
C LEU A 150 -10.05 9.92 -5.17
N LEU A 151 -9.13 10.89 -5.12
CA LEU A 151 -8.94 11.78 -3.97
C LEU A 151 -10.16 12.67 -3.68
N ASP A 152 -10.99 12.91 -4.70
CA ASP A 152 -12.23 13.71 -4.64
C ASP A 152 -13.49 12.86 -4.83
N HIS A 153 -13.40 11.53 -4.73
CA HIS A 153 -14.55 10.62 -4.87
C HIS A 153 -15.68 10.92 -3.87
N ASP A 154 -16.95 10.63 -4.16
CA ASP A 154 -18.06 10.97 -3.24
C ASP A 154 -18.05 10.12 -1.95
N ASP A 155 -17.68 8.85 -2.06
CA ASP A 155 -17.47 7.94 -0.92
C ASP A 155 -16.20 8.30 -0.13
N ALA A 156 -16.36 8.53 1.19
CA ALA A 156 -15.26 8.84 2.10
C ALA A 156 -14.22 7.72 2.21
N GLN A 157 -14.63 6.45 2.21
CA GLN A 157 -13.69 5.32 2.29
C GLN A 157 -12.76 5.29 1.07
N VAL A 158 -13.30 5.59 -0.11
CA VAL A 158 -12.53 5.65 -1.35
C VAL A 158 -11.55 6.82 -1.32
N ARG A 159 -12.00 8.02 -0.91
CA ARG A 159 -11.10 9.18 -0.80
C ARG A 159 -9.97 8.95 0.19
N GLU A 160 -10.27 8.37 1.35
CA GLU A 160 -9.26 8.13 2.39
C GLU A 160 -8.24 7.08 1.95
N ALA A 161 -8.69 5.95 1.38
CA ALA A 161 -7.79 4.94 0.83
C ALA A 161 -6.96 5.49 -0.35
N ALA A 162 -7.55 6.33 -1.21
CA ALA A 162 -6.82 6.98 -2.30
C ALA A 162 -5.76 7.94 -1.76
N PHE A 163 -6.07 8.70 -0.70
CA PHE A 163 -5.08 9.57 -0.05
C PHE A 163 -3.92 8.77 0.51
N VAL A 164 -4.20 7.70 1.27
CA VAL A 164 -3.16 6.84 1.86
C VAL A 164 -2.28 6.23 0.77
N ALA A 165 -2.87 5.75 -0.33
CA ALA A 165 -2.10 5.26 -1.47
C ALA A 165 -1.28 6.34 -2.16
N ALA A 166 -1.79 7.57 -2.26
CA ALA A 166 -1.12 8.66 -2.94
C ALA A 166 0.12 9.19 -2.21
N VAL A 167 0.19 9.07 -0.88
CA VAL A 167 1.31 9.57 -0.05
C VAL A 167 2.67 8.99 -0.48
N PRO A 168 2.91 7.66 -0.41
CA PRO A 168 4.22 7.10 -0.78
C PRO A 168 4.49 7.19 -2.29
N LEU A 169 3.45 7.23 -3.12
CA LEU A 169 3.61 7.49 -4.56
C LEU A 169 4.21 8.88 -4.81
N ALA A 170 3.76 9.90 -4.08
CA ALA A 170 4.16 11.31 -4.24
C ALA A 170 5.57 11.66 -3.72
N GLU A 171 6.28 10.69 -3.16
CA GLU A 171 7.72 10.83 -2.87
C GLU A 171 8.55 10.91 -4.14
N HIS A 172 8.09 10.31 -5.24
CA HIS A 172 8.77 10.40 -6.53
C HIS A 172 8.99 11.88 -6.92
N PRO A 173 10.20 12.32 -7.30
CA PRO A 173 10.51 13.73 -7.50
C PRO A 173 9.60 14.45 -8.51
N ALA A 174 9.18 13.76 -9.57
CA ALA A 174 8.24 14.30 -10.56
C ALA A 174 6.85 14.65 -10.01
N LEU A 175 6.49 14.15 -8.82
CA LEU A 175 5.20 14.39 -8.16
C LEU A 175 5.30 15.40 -7.02
N ALA A 176 6.46 16.00 -6.78
CA ALA A 176 6.66 16.97 -5.69
C ALA A 176 5.69 18.15 -5.74
N THR A 177 5.25 18.55 -6.94
CA THR A 177 4.27 19.63 -7.14
C THR A 177 2.87 19.29 -6.62
N HIS A 178 2.53 18.00 -6.47
CA HIS A 178 1.24 17.54 -5.95
C HIS A 178 1.16 17.51 -4.42
N ARG A 179 2.26 17.77 -3.70
CA ARG A 179 2.24 17.77 -2.22
C ARG A 179 1.27 18.80 -1.65
N ALA A 180 1.16 19.98 -2.27
CA ALA A 180 0.21 21.01 -1.82
C ALA A 180 -1.26 20.56 -1.94
N GLU A 181 -1.59 19.78 -2.98
CA GLU A 181 -2.91 19.16 -3.17
C GLU A 181 -3.15 18.12 -2.05
N LEU A 182 -2.18 17.22 -1.81
CA LEU A 182 -2.27 16.18 -0.79
C LEU A 182 -2.39 16.74 0.63
N VAL A 183 -1.76 17.87 0.96
CA VAL A 183 -1.93 18.55 2.25
C VAL A 183 -3.38 18.94 2.50
N GLY A 184 -4.12 19.36 1.46
CA GLY A 184 -5.55 19.63 1.55
C GLY A 184 -6.37 18.38 1.89
N HIS A 185 -6.07 17.26 1.25
CA HIS A 185 -6.71 15.97 1.53
C HIS A 185 -6.35 15.45 2.93
N ALA A 186 -5.09 15.57 3.36
CA ALA A 186 -4.63 15.19 4.69
C ALA A 186 -5.40 15.93 5.79
N ARG A 187 -5.54 17.27 5.66
CA ARG A 187 -6.31 18.07 6.62
C ARG A 187 -7.78 17.64 6.68
N ARG A 188 -8.39 17.34 5.54
CA ARG A 188 -9.77 16.85 5.49
C ARG A 188 -9.89 15.50 6.20
N LEU A 189 -9.00 14.55 5.89
CA LEU A 189 -8.95 13.24 6.53
C LEU A 189 -8.78 13.37 8.04
N LEU A 190 -7.85 14.21 8.50
CA LEU A 190 -7.62 14.42 9.93
C LEU A 190 -8.80 15.12 10.64
N ALA A 191 -9.62 15.88 9.92
CA ALA A 191 -10.82 16.50 10.47
C ALA A 191 -12.02 15.54 10.57
N THR A 192 -12.17 14.60 9.64
CA THR A 192 -13.40 13.77 9.53
C THR A 192 -13.19 12.27 9.68
N GLY A 193 -12.00 11.78 9.38
CA GLY A 193 -11.66 10.36 9.37
C GLY A 193 -11.47 9.82 10.78
N THR A 194 -11.96 8.60 10.99
CA THR A 194 -11.87 7.86 12.26
C THR A 194 -10.96 6.64 12.17
N ASP A 195 -10.55 6.24 10.96
CA ASP A 195 -9.63 5.13 10.79
C ASP A 195 -8.24 5.52 11.28
N ARG A 196 -7.78 4.80 12.32
CA ARG A 196 -6.50 5.09 12.97
C ARG A 196 -5.33 4.94 12.02
N HIS A 197 -5.32 3.89 11.20
CA HIS A 197 -4.22 3.66 10.27
C HIS A 197 -4.14 4.81 9.27
N HIS A 198 -5.25 5.21 8.67
CA HIS A 198 -5.29 6.33 7.74
C HIS A 198 -4.86 7.65 8.37
N ARG A 199 -5.28 7.91 9.62
CA ARG A 199 -4.87 9.12 10.35
C ARG A 199 -3.37 9.13 10.66
N ASP A 200 -2.82 8.01 11.12
CA ASP A 200 -1.38 7.87 11.39
C ASP A 200 -0.58 8.19 10.11
N ARG A 201 -0.97 7.61 8.95
CA ARG A 201 -0.37 7.89 7.64
C ARG A 201 -0.44 9.37 7.26
N ALA A 202 -1.58 10.02 7.51
CA ALA A 202 -1.76 11.44 7.21
C ALA A 202 -0.89 12.35 8.10
N LEU A 203 -0.78 12.03 9.40
CA LEU A 203 0.07 12.77 10.33
C LEU A 203 1.54 12.64 9.97
N ASP A 204 2.00 11.43 9.65
CA ASP A 204 3.39 11.17 9.27
C ASP A 204 3.76 11.87 7.97
N ALA A 205 2.87 11.83 6.96
CA ALA A 205 3.05 12.57 5.71
C ALA A 205 3.14 14.09 5.95
N MET A 206 2.23 14.65 6.76
CA MET A 206 2.22 16.07 7.09
C MET A 206 3.51 16.51 7.79
N LYS A 207 4.00 15.71 8.74
CA LYS A 207 5.29 15.96 9.42
C LYS A 207 6.46 15.89 8.44
N ALA A 208 6.50 14.89 7.57
CA ALA A 208 7.53 14.73 6.55
C ALA A 208 7.55 15.91 5.55
N TRP A 209 6.39 16.51 5.28
CA TRP A 209 6.26 17.71 4.45
C TRP A 209 6.50 19.03 5.21
N GLY A 210 6.84 18.97 6.50
CA GLY A 210 7.19 20.13 7.32
C GLY A 210 6.00 20.90 7.88
N HIS A 211 4.82 20.29 7.95
CA HIS A 211 3.65 20.90 8.57
C HIS A 211 3.55 20.57 10.06
N ASP A 212 3.15 21.57 10.85
CA ASP A 212 2.73 21.34 12.23
C ASP A 212 1.39 20.58 12.23
N THR A 213 1.33 19.55 13.07
CA THR A 213 0.19 18.64 13.21
C THR A 213 -0.45 18.72 14.58
N GLY A 214 0.09 19.50 15.53
CA GLY A 214 -0.39 19.54 16.92
C GLY A 214 -1.88 19.90 17.04
N ASP A 215 -2.35 20.86 16.24
CA ASP A 215 -3.77 21.28 16.22
C ASP A 215 -4.68 20.32 15.44
N LEU A 216 -4.12 19.30 14.77
CA LEU A 216 -4.84 18.32 13.96
C LEU A 216 -4.94 16.94 14.64
N GLU A 217 -4.11 16.68 15.65
CA GLU A 217 -4.15 15.45 16.44
C GLU A 217 -5.38 15.45 17.38
N ASN A 218 -6.08 14.33 17.44
CA ASN A 218 -7.13 14.09 18.44
C ASN A 218 -6.57 13.34 19.66
N ALA A 219 -7.42 13.08 20.67
CA ALA A 219 -7.00 12.38 21.88
C ALA A 219 -6.47 10.95 21.61
N ASP A 220 -7.01 10.25 20.62
CA ASP A 220 -6.60 8.90 20.26
C ASP A 220 -5.24 8.87 19.54
N ASP A 221 -4.97 9.88 18.70
CA ASP A 221 -3.68 10.09 18.03
C ASP A 221 -2.59 10.43 19.05
N ILE A 222 -2.89 11.31 20.01
CA ILE A 222 -1.96 11.66 21.09
C ILE A 222 -1.63 10.42 21.92
N ALA A 223 -2.65 9.67 22.34
CA ALA A 223 -2.47 8.45 23.11
C ALA A 223 -1.72 7.36 22.32
N ALA A 224 -1.91 7.31 20.99
CA ALA A 224 -1.14 6.44 20.10
C ALA A 224 0.35 6.74 20.14
N ARG A 225 0.68 8.00 19.91
CA ARG A 225 2.06 8.50 19.86
C ARG A 225 2.78 8.28 21.18
N GLU A 226 2.12 8.53 22.30
CA GLU A 226 2.66 8.26 23.63
C GLU A 226 2.94 6.78 23.89
N ARG A 227 2.00 5.90 23.49
CA ARG A 227 2.22 4.44 23.58
C ARG A 227 3.41 3.99 22.73
N TYR A 228 3.51 4.48 21.50
CA TYR A 228 4.63 4.15 20.62
C TYR A 228 5.97 4.64 21.19
N ALA A 229 6.02 5.87 21.69
CA ALA A 229 7.21 6.44 22.32
C ALA A 229 7.67 5.60 23.53
N ARG A 230 6.73 5.12 24.35
CA ARG A 230 7.02 4.22 25.48
C ARG A 230 7.60 2.88 25.00
N LEU A 231 6.93 2.22 24.04
CA LEU A 231 7.40 0.94 23.49
C LEU A 231 8.79 1.05 22.86
N LYS A 232 9.05 2.15 22.15
CA LYS A 232 10.36 2.44 21.57
C LYS A 232 11.42 2.60 22.65
N ALA A 233 11.13 3.38 23.71
CA ALA A 233 12.06 3.56 24.83
C ALA A 233 12.35 2.25 25.58
N GLU A 234 11.34 1.41 25.78
CA GLU A 234 11.49 0.08 26.39
C GLU A 234 12.39 -0.83 25.53
N ARG A 235 12.16 -0.86 24.21
CA ARG A 235 12.99 -1.62 23.27
C ARG A 235 14.44 -1.13 23.25
N ASP A 236 14.63 0.18 23.15
CA ASP A 236 15.97 0.78 23.08
C ASP A 236 16.73 0.57 24.41
N SER A 237 16.02 0.61 25.55
CA SER A 237 16.57 0.24 26.87
C SER A 237 16.96 -1.23 26.93
N TRP A 238 16.19 -2.14 26.35
CA TRP A 238 16.50 -3.58 26.31
C TRP A 238 17.77 -3.86 25.49
N TRP A 239 17.92 -3.20 24.34
CA TRP A 239 19.13 -3.29 23.53
C TRP A 239 20.36 -2.66 24.23
N ALA A 240 20.19 -1.52 24.90
CA ALA A 240 21.26 -0.84 25.63
C ALA A 240 21.73 -1.61 26.88
N ALA A 241 20.85 -2.39 27.51
CA ALA A 241 21.18 -3.23 28.66
C ALA A 241 21.98 -4.51 28.30
N GLY A 242 22.31 -4.70 27.02
CA GLY A 242 23.10 -5.83 26.53
C GLY A 242 22.30 -7.13 26.58
N GLY A 243 21.44 -7.35 25.58
CA GLY A 243 20.65 -8.58 25.42
C GLY A 243 21.51 -9.85 25.33
N THR A 244 22.02 -10.34 26.47
CA THR A 244 22.76 -11.60 26.62
C THR A 244 21.81 -12.77 26.87
N GLY A 245 20.66 -12.78 26.19
CA GLY A 245 19.75 -13.91 26.14
C GLY A 245 19.91 -14.69 24.84
N GLY A 246 21.16 -14.90 24.40
CA GLY A 246 21.44 -15.75 23.24
C GLY A 246 21.01 -17.17 23.54
N TYR A 247 20.15 -17.75 22.71
CA TYR A 247 19.97 -19.19 22.62
C TYR A 247 21.30 -19.82 22.19
N SER A 248 22.16 -20.09 23.18
CA SER A 248 23.42 -20.82 23.03
C SER A 248 23.43 -22.05 23.94
N GLU A 249 22.28 -22.72 24.06
CA GLU A 249 22.27 -24.12 24.44
C GLU A 249 21.98 -24.94 23.19
N SER A 250 23.03 -25.57 22.68
CA SER A 250 22.91 -26.62 21.67
C SER A 250 21.93 -27.69 22.20
N PRO A 251 20.97 -28.16 21.38
CA PRO A 251 20.07 -29.23 21.81
C PRO A 251 20.87 -30.50 22.16
N PRO A 252 20.53 -31.19 23.26
CA PRO A 252 21.11 -32.49 23.54
C PRO A 252 20.64 -33.48 22.46
N PHE A 253 21.59 -34.27 21.97
CA PHE A 253 21.40 -35.35 20.99
C PHE A 253 20.30 -36.34 21.38
#